data_AF-A0A0S9Q162-F1
#
_entry.id   AF-A0A0S9Q162-F1
#
_cell.length_a   1.000
_cell.length_b   1.000
_cell.length_c   1.000
_cell.angle_alpha   90.00
_cell.angle_beta   90.00
_cell.angle_gamma   90.00
#
_symmetry.space_group_name_H-M   'P 1'
#
loop_
_entity.id
_entity.type
_entity.pdbx_description
1 polymer ?
#
loop_
_entity_poly.entity_id
_entity_poly.type
_entity_poly.pdbx_seq_one_letter_code
_entity_poly.pdbx_strand_id
1 'polypeptide(L)'
;MGMTQELAGGLATRIPALKSGSLSVFGDIFGGRMDNIHVIVGVRPVDAECLVLDFDGGETLHVWNPSGVTASAVEFTIQGATRVRWEWFYYGREQSPGNRYFIEHVRVGDVITARTDADWAPRNFSPSLQRPAVELLGF
;
A
#
# COMPACT_ATOMS: atom_id res chain seq x y z
N MET A 1 -7.06 2.66 -23.50
CA MET A 1 -6.39 1.86 -22.47
C MET A 1 -6.53 2.62 -21.16
N GLY A 2 -6.96 1.99 -20.07
CA GLY A 2 -7.15 2.69 -18.78
C GLY A 2 -5.82 3.09 -18.15
N MET A 3 -5.78 4.20 -17.41
CA MET A 3 -4.56 4.73 -16.77
C MET A 3 -3.89 3.68 -15.85
N THR A 4 -4.68 2.98 -15.05
CA THR A 4 -4.23 1.90 -14.16
C THR A 4 -3.69 0.69 -14.92
N GLN A 5 -4.20 0.40 -16.12
CA GLN A 5 -3.75 -0.73 -16.94
C GLN A 5 -2.35 -0.47 -17.51
N GLU A 6 -2.09 0.76 -17.97
CA GLU A 6 -0.76 1.18 -18.41
C GLU A 6 0.25 1.15 -17.25
N LEU A 7 -0.15 1.72 -16.11
CA LEU A 7 0.67 1.73 -14.89
C LEU A 7 1.00 0.30 -14.42
N ALA A 8 0.00 -0.60 -14.41
CA ALA A 8 0.21 -2.00 -14.05
C ALA A 8 1.18 -2.69 -15.00
N GLY A 9 1.05 -2.48 -16.31
CA GLY A 9 1.98 -3.02 -17.31
C GLY A 9 3.41 -2.53 -17.08
N GLY A 10 3.60 -1.24 -16.82
CA GLY A 10 4.91 -0.65 -16.54
C GLY A 10 5.56 -1.23 -15.27
N LEU A 11 4.80 -1.38 -14.18
CA LEU A 11 5.29 -1.93 -12.93
C LEU A 11 5.57 -3.43 -13.01
N ALA A 12 4.69 -4.20 -13.66
CA ALA A 12 4.81 -5.65 -13.79
C ALA A 12 6.15 -6.08 -14.41
N THR A 13 6.65 -5.31 -15.39
CA THR A 13 7.95 -5.60 -16.03
C THR A 13 9.17 -5.37 -15.13
N ARG A 14 8.99 -4.73 -13.97
CA ARG A 14 10.06 -4.32 -13.05
C ARG A 14 10.05 -5.05 -11.72
N ILE A 15 9.00 -5.81 -11.43
CA ILE A 15 8.74 -6.47 -10.12
C ILE A 15 9.99 -7.10 -9.47
N PRO A 16 10.83 -7.89 -10.16
CA PRO A 16 11.98 -8.53 -9.51
C PRO A 16 13.02 -7.53 -8.99
N ALA A 17 13.00 -6.30 -9.49
CA ALA A 17 13.97 -5.26 -9.20
C ALA A 17 13.33 -4.04 -8.51
N LEU A 18 12.09 -4.13 -8.04
CA LEU A 18 11.48 -3.07 -7.26
C LEU A 18 12.03 -3.06 -5.84
N LYS A 19 12.16 -1.87 -5.28
CA LYS A 19 12.47 -1.68 -3.87
C LYS A 19 11.50 -2.49 -2.99
N SER A 20 12.04 -3.17 -1.98
CA SER A 20 11.30 -3.76 -0.88
C SER A 20 11.48 -2.93 0.40
N GLY A 21 10.55 -3.00 1.34
CA GLY A 21 10.75 -2.34 2.63
C GLY A 21 9.51 -2.30 3.50
N SER A 22 9.57 -1.48 4.55
CA SER A 22 8.43 -1.26 5.43
C SER A 22 7.40 -0.35 4.76
N LEU A 23 6.13 -0.76 4.79
CA LEU A 23 5.04 -0.01 4.18
C LEU A 23 4.72 1.23 5.00
N SER A 24 4.70 2.38 4.34
CA SER A 24 4.19 3.64 4.86
C SER A 24 3.06 4.15 3.98
N VAL A 25 1.96 4.59 4.61
CA VAL A 25 0.79 5.14 3.93
C VAL A 25 0.52 6.52 4.51
N PHE A 26 0.71 7.57 3.70
CA PHE A 26 0.65 8.97 4.17
C PHE A 26 1.50 9.25 5.42
N GLY A 27 2.62 8.53 5.59
CA GLY A 27 3.50 8.65 6.76
C GLY A 27 3.16 7.71 7.92
N ASP A 28 2.00 7.05 7.91
CA ASP A 28 1.68 6.00 8.88
C ASP A 28 2.42 4.72 8.49
N ILE A 29 3.38 4.32 9.34
CA ILE A 29 4.17 3.11 9.13
C ILE A 29 3.37 1.91 9.65
N PHE A 30 3.17 0.89 8.81
CA PHE A 30 2.54 -0.36 9.22
C PHE A 30 3.33 -1.02 10.36
N GLY A 31 2.65 -1.39 11.46
CA GLY A 31 3.30 -1.89 12.68
C GLY A 31 3.94 -0.80 13.55
N GLY A 32 3.88 0.47 13.15
CA GLY A 32 4.41 1.62 13.89
C GLY A 32 5.93 1.74 13.89
N ARG A 33 6.65 0.84 13.21
CA ARG A 33 8.11 0.81 13.14
C ARG A 33 8.57 0.18 11.84
N MET A 34 9.81 0.45 11.45
CA MET A 34 10.41 -0.07 10.22
C MET A 34 11.08 -1.43 10.46
N ASP A 35 10.29 -2.44 10.79
CA ASP A 35 10.78 -3.80 11.12
C ASP A 35 10.27 -4.91 10.20
N ASN A 36 9.43 -4.57 9.22
CA ASN A 36 8.89 -5.52 8.25
C ASN A 36 9.43 -5.21 6.85
N ILE A 37 9.67 -6.26 6.07
CA ILE A 37 10.07 -6.16 4.66
C ILE A 37 8.93 -6.73 3.82
N HIS A 38 8.28 -5.86 3.06
CA HIS A 38 7.26 -6.25 2.10
C HIS A 38 7.87 -6.23 0.69
N VAL A 39 7.74 -7.35 -0.02
CA VAL A 39 8.19 -7.49 -1.41
C VAL A 39 6.98 -7.50 -2.32
N ILE A 40 6.91 -6.56 -3.26
CA ILE A 40 5.86 -6.56 -4.28
C ILE A 40 6.14 -7.74 -5.23
N VAL A 41 5.15 -8.62 -5.40
CA VAL A 41 5.23 -9.80 -6.27
C VAL A 41 4.20 -9.80 -7.39
N GLY A 42 3.18 -8.95 -7.28
CA GLY A 42 2.13 -8.81 -8.28
C GLY A 42 1.63 -7.37 -8.37
N VAL A 43 1.19 -7.00 -9.57
CA VAL A 43 0.48 -5.74 -9.80
C VAL A 43 -0.64 -5.99 -10.79
N ARG A 44 -1.84 -5.53 -10.47
CA ARG A 44 -3.02 -5.69 -11.33
C ARG A 44 -3.97 -4.50 -11.23
N PRO A 45 -4.53 -4.03 -12.35
CA PRO A 45 -5.65 -3.10 -12.31
C PRO A 45 -6.92 -3.87 -11.88
N VAL A 46 -7.72 -3.27 -11.01
CA VAL A 46 -9.08 -3.79 -10.72
C VAL A 46 -10.07 -3.15 -11.68
N ASP A 47 -9.94 -1.85 -11.88
CA ASP A 47 -10.73 -1.03 -12.80
C ASP A 47 -9.86 0.15 -13.29
N ALA A 48 -10.48 1.18 -13.87
CA ALA A 48 -9.79 2.36 -14.39
C ALA A 48 -9.11 3.24 -13.33
N GLU A 49 -9.49 3.10 -12.06
CA GLU A 49 -9.10 3.98 -10.96
C GLU A 49 -8.30 3.25 -9.88
N CYS A 50 -8.53 1.94 -9.69
CA CYS A 50 -7.89 1.15 -8.65
C CYS A 50 -6.76 0.26 -9.20
N LEU A 51 -5.56 0.48 -8.66
CA LEU A 51 -4.42 -0.43 -8.80
C LEU A 51 -4.30 -1.29 -7.53
N VAL A 52 -4.01 -2.57 -7.70
CA VAL A 52 -3.67 -3.47 -6.58
C VAL A 52 -2.23 -3.94 -6.74
N LEU A 53 -1.48 -3.83 -5.64
CA LEU A 53 -0.17 -4.45 -5.46
C LEU A 53 -0.35 -5.66 -4.55
N ASP A 54 0.11 -6.82 -5.01
CA ASP A 54 0.13 -8.05 -4.23
C ASP A 54 1.55 -8.25 -3.65
N PHE A 55 1.64 -8.62 -2.38
CA PHE A 55 2.90 -8.80 -1.65
C PHE A 55 3.16 -10.27 -1.30
N ASP A 56 4.42 -10.60 -1.03
CA ASP A 56 4.92 -11.97 -0.82
C ASP A 56 4.33 -12.68 0.40
N GLY A 57 3.87 -11.95 1.42
CA GLY A 57 3.15 -12.50 2.57
C GLY A 57 1.66 -12.76 2.32
N GLY A 58 1.16 -12.52 1.09
CA GLY A 58 -0.25 -12.61 0.73
C GLY A 58 -1.05 -11.35 1.07
N GLU A 59 -0.38 -10.27 1.47
CA GLU A 59 -1.02 -8.97 1.67
C GLU A 59 -1.35 -8.29 0.34
N THR A 60 -2.33 -7.39 0.38
CA THR A 60 -2.78 -6.64 -0.80
C THR A 60 -2.89 -5.16 -0.46
N LEU A 61 -2.28 -4.30 -1.28
CA LEU A 61 -2.42 -2.85 -1.21
C LEU A 61 -3.26 -2.35 -2.38
N HIS A 62 -4.44 -1.83 -2.06
CA HIS A 62 -5.32 -1.18 -3.03
C HIS A 62 -5.07 0.33 -3.02
N VAL A 63 -4.85 0.91 -4.19
CA VAL A 63 -4.56 2.34 -4.36
C VAL A 63 -5.51 2.92 -5.41
N TRP A 64 -6.36 3.84 -4.99
CA TRP A 64 -7.35 4.50 -5.87
C TRP A 64 -6.86 5.85 -6.36
N ASN A 65 -6.98 6.06 -7.67
CA ASN A 65 -6.50 7.22 -8.41
C ASN A 65 -5.01 7.50 -8.11
N PRO A 66 -4.12 6.52 -8.32
CA PRO A 66 -2.68 6.70 -8.08
C PRO A 66 -2.10 7.77 -9.00
N SER A 67 -1.18 8.57 -8.47
CA SER A 67 -0.51 9.64 -9.21
C SER A 67 0.93 9.82 -8.72
N GLY A 68 1.82 10.26 -9.63
CA GLY A 68 3.24 10.46 -9.33
C GLY A 68 3.93 9.18 -8.86
N VAL A 69 3.87 8.10 -9.65
CA VAL A 69 4.49 6.83 -9.30
C VAL A 69 5.97 6.85 -9.67
N THR A 70 6.84 6.64 -8.69
CA THR A 70 8.26 6.37 -8.88
C THR A 70 8.53 4.94 -8.44
N ALA A 71 9.09 4.12 -9.33
CA ALA A 71 9.35 2.71 -9.07
C ALA A 71 10.67 2.27 -9.69
N SER A 72 11.63 1.94 -8.82
CA SER A 72 12.99 1.52 -9.13
C SER A 72 13.51 0.57 -8.04
N ALA A 73 14.76 0.15 -8.16
CA ALA A 73 15.44 -0.67 -7.15
C ALA A 73 15.74 0.07 -5.83
N VAL A 74 15.79 1.41 -5.85
CA VAL A 74 16.18 2.22 -4.69
C VAL A 74 15.03 3.03 -4.10
N GLU A 75 13.97 3.24 -4.88
CA GLU A 75 12.81 4.05 -4.52
C GLU A 75 11.52 3.41 -5.04
N PHE A 76 10.53 3.29 -4.15
CA PHE A 76 9.14 3.00 -4.51
C PHE A 76 8.22 3.99 -3.79
N THR A 77 7.63 4.91 -4.54
CA THR A 77 6.70 5.93 -4.03
C THR A 77 5.49 6.10 -4.96
N ILE A 78 4.33 6.36 -4.36
CA ILE A 78 3.14 6.87 -5.04
C ILE A 78 2.81 8.18 -4.33
N GLN A 79 3.01 9.30 -5.01
CA GLN A 79 2.90 10.62 -4.37
C GLN A 79 1.46 10.92 -3.93
N GLY A 80 0.46 10.61 -4.76
CA GLY A 80 -0.93 10.93 -4.46
C GLY A 80 -1.89 9.78 -4.73
N ALA A 81 -2.88 9.63 -3.87
CA ALA A 81 -4.03 8.75 -4.04
C ALA A 81 -5.26 9.35 -3.33
N THR A 82 -6.45 8.96 -3.77
CA THR A 82 -7.72 9.32 -3.11
C THR A 82 -8.07 8.38 -1.96
N ARG A 83 -7.63 7.12 -2.07
CA ARG A 83 -7.78 6.10 -1.03
C ARG A 83 -6.62 5.12 -1.13
N VAL A 84 -6.17 4.64 0.02
CA VAL A 84 -5.22 3.54 0.14
C VAL A 84 -5.77 2.55 1.16
N ARG A 85 -5.81 1.27 0.82
CA ARG A 85 -6.26 0.21 1.71
C ARG A 85 -5.24 -0.91 1.73
N TRP A 86 -4.65 -1.13 2.90
CA TRP A 86 -3.77 -2.24 3.18
C TRP A 86 -4.57 -3.36 3.80
N GLU A 87 -4.50 -4.57 3.25
CA GLU A 87 -5.13 -5.77 3.81
C GLU A 87 -4.09 -6.85 4.05
N TRP A 88 -4.11 -7.46 5.23
CA TRP A 88 -3.17 -8.52 5.62
C TRP A 88 -3.90 -9.62 6.41
N PHE A 89 -3.28 -10.79 6.50
CA PHE A 89 -3.75 -11.88 7.36
C PHE A 89 -3.05 -11.85 8.71
N TYR A 90 -3.70 -12.31 9.77
CA TYR A 90 -3.07 -12.45 11.09
C TYR A 90 -1.84 -13.37 11.01
N TYR A 91 -0.68 -12.86 11.40
CA TYR A 91 0.58 -13.61 11.34
C TYR A 91 0.54 -14.87 12.21
N GLY A 92 1.11 -15.96 11.67
CA GLY A 92 1.18 -17.25 12.35
C GLY A 92 -0.15 -18.04 12.36
N ARG A 93 -1.13 -17.63 11.55
CA ARG A 93 -2.38 -18.38 11.34
C ARG A 93 -2.57 -18.73 9.87
N GLU A 94 -3.35 -19.78 9.61
CA GLU A 94 -3.81 -20.11 8.27
C GLU A 94 -4.56 -18.91 7.65
N GLN A 95 -4.31 -18.62 6.38
CA GLN A 95 -4.96 -17.52 5.68
C GLN A 95 -6.43 -17.86 5.43
N SER A 96 -7.33 -17.07 6.01
CA SER A 96 -8.77 -17.23 5.88
C SER A 96 -9.46 -15.86 5.86
N PRO A 97 -10.70 -15.75 5.36
CA PRO A 97 -11.46 -14.52 5.47
C PRO A 97 -11.64 -14.04 6.93
N GLY A 98 -11.67 -14.96 7.90
CA GLY A 98 -11.91 -14.65 9.31
C GLY A 98 -10.70 -14.06 10.05
N ASN A 99 -9.51 -14.06 9.45
CA ASN A 99 -8.32 -13.42 10.01
C ASN A 99 -7.69 -12.40 9.05
N ARG A 100 -8.47 -11.92 8.07
CA ARG A 100 -8.07 -10.82 7.20
C ARG A 100 -8.50 -9.50 7.85
N TYR A 101 -7.54 -8.59 8.00
CA TYR A 101 -7.73 -7.27 8.58
C TYR A 101 -7.34 -6.19 7.57
N PHE A 102 -7.74 -4.95 7.84
CA PHE A 102 -7.34 -3.81 7.01
C PHE A 102 -7.01 -2.54 7.80
N ILE A 103 -6.21 -1.69 7.18
CA ILE A 103 -6.05 -0.27 7.50
C ILE A 103 -6.38 0.48 6.22
N GLU A 104 -7.22 1.50 6.35
CA GLU A 104 -7.68 2.28 5.22
C GLU A 104 -7.55 3.76 5.49
N HIS A 105 -6.88 4.43 4.57
CA HIS A 105 -6.73 5.88 4.52
C HIS A 105 -7.57 6.43 3.38
N VAL A 106 -8.42 7.40 3.68
CA VAL A 106 -9.26 8.10 2.69
C VAL A 106 -8.93 9.57 2.74
N ARG A 107 -8.61 10.14 1.57
CA ARG A 107 -8.39 11.58 1.41
C ARG A 107 -9.70 12.24 0.98
N VAL A 108 -10.11 13.27 1.71
CA VAL A 108 -11.23 14.16 1.35
C VAL A 108 -10.74 15.60 1.43
N GLY A 109 -10.48 16.19 0.28
CA GLY A 109 -9.84 17.51 0.20
C GLY A 109 -8.45 17.51 0.84
N ASP A 110 -8.28 18.31 1.88
CA ASP A 110 -7.02 18.47 2.62
C ASP A 110 -6.95 17.64 3.91
N VAL A 111 -7.87 16.70 4.09
CA VAL A 111 -7.91 15.82 5.26
C VAL A 111 -7.73 14.38 4.85
N ILE A 112 -6.98 13.61 5.64
CA ILE A 112 -6.85 12.17 5.53
C ILE A 112 -7.42 11.54 6.79
N THR A 113 -8.37 10.62 6.63
CA THR A 113 -8.90 9.83 7.74
C THR A 113 -8.42 8.39 7.63
N ALA A 114 -7.95 7.82 8.74
CA ALA A 114 -7.55 6.43 8.83
C ALA A 114 -8.56 5.61 9.65
N ARG A 115 -8.85 4.38 9.21
CA ARG A 115 -9.68 3.42 9.96
C ARG A 115 -9.14 2.00 9.81
N THR A 116 -9.46 1.15 10.78
CA THR A 116 -9.08 -0.26 10.80
C THR A 116 -10.15 -1.11 11.49
N ASP A 117 -10.26 -2.38 11.13
CA ASP A 117 -11.05 -3.39 11.84
C ASP A 117 -10.21 -4.24 12.82
N ALA A 118 -8.90 -4.02 12.87
CA ALA A 118 -8.02 -4.62 13.87
C ALA A 118 -8.19 -3.92 15.22
N ASP A 119 -8.92 -4.56 16.13
CA ASP A 119 -9.22 -4.04 17.47
C ASP A 119 -7.99 -4.00 18.39
N TRP A 120 -7.01 -4.87 18.15
CA TRP A 120 -5.73 -4.90 18.88
C TRP A 120 -4.74 -3.82 18.43
N ALA A 121 -5.00 -3.10 17.33
CA ALA A 121 -4.02 -2.19 16.72
C ALA A 121 -3.95 -0.88 17.50
N PRO A 122 -2.75 -0.32 17.73
CA PRO A 122 -2.68 1.06 18.19
C PRO A 122 -3.37 1.98 17.17
N ARG A 123 -4.42 2.68 17.62
CA ARG A 123 -5.25 3.55 16.76
C ARG A 123 -4.66 4.94 16.54
N ASN A 124 -3.40 5.15 16.91
CA ASN A 124 -2.73 6.44 16.80
C ASN A 124 -2.18 6.63 15.39
N PHE A 125 -3.08 6.77 14.42
CA PHE A 125 -2.75 7.19 13.07
C PHE A 125 -2.51 8.71 13.06
N SER A 126 -1.48 9.14 12.34
CA SER A 126 -1.14 10.55 12.18
C SER A 126 -0.78 10.84 10.71
N PRO A 127 -1.68 10.53 9.75
CA PRO A 127 -1.40 10.66 8.34
C PRO A 127 -1.23 12.13 7.93
N SER A 128 -0.38 12.37 6.93
CA SER A 128 -0.04 13.70 6.46
C SER A 128 -0.02 13.78 4.94
N LEU A 129 -0.61 14.84 4.39
CA LEU A 129 -0.54 15.16 2.96
C LEU A 129 0.85 15.59 2.49
N GLN A 130 1.77 15.87 3.43
CA GLN A 130 3.17 16.17 3.13
C GLN A 130 3.99 14.90 2.90
N ARG A 131 3.39 13.72 3.03
CA ARG A 131 4.01 12.42 2.81
C ARG A 131 3.38 11.75 1.60
N PRO A 132 4.14 10.91 0.87
CA PRO A 132 3.59 10.11 -0.22
C PRO A 132 2.39 9.28 0.24
N ALA A 133 1.41 9.09 -0.64
CA ALA A 133 0.29 8.19 -0.38
C ALA A 133 0.76 6.77 -0.10
N VAL A 134 1.80 6.30 -0.80
CA VAL A 134 2.47 5.02 -0.53
C VAL A 134 3.97 5.21 -0.65
N GLU A 135 4.72 4.62 0.27
CA GLU A 135 6.17 4.57 0.23
C GLU A 135 6.66 3.25 0.86
N LEU A 136 7.67 2.62 0.25
CA LEU A 136 8.44 1.55 0.89
C LEU A 136 9.71 2.14 1.48
N LEU A 137 9.81 2.11 2.81
CA LEU A 137 10.88 2.71 3.59
C LEU A 137 11.95 1.67 3.97
N GLY A 138 13.19 2.14 4.14
CA GLY A 138 14.34 1.28 4.49
C GLY A 138 14.94 0.59 3.26
N PHE A 139 15.89 -0.32 3.50
CA PHE A 139 16.53 -1.27 2.56
C PHE A 139 17.04 -0.72 1.21
#